data_AF-A0A5M6CBY9-F1
#
_entry.id   AF-A0A5M6CBY9-F1
#
_cell.length_a   1.000
_cell.length_b   1.000
_cell.length_c   1.000
_cell.angle_alpha   90.00
_cell.angle_beta   90.00
_cell.angle_gamma   90.00
#
_symmetry.space_group_name_H-M   'P 1'
#
loop_
_entity.id
_entity.type
_entity.pdbx_description
1 polymer ?
#
loop_
_entity_poly.entity_id
_entity_poly.type
_entity_poly.pdbx_seq_one_letter_code
_entity_poly.pdbx_strand_id
1 'polypeptide(L)'
;MYQRNLISRKVLITPQEVISKTSSSNTIDAGKYLSAIEIAEERFIRWAIGSDYYDHLIDSKNVLVDSINKADLQAKINVSYRLAADSTNPDSQINIGDVINASENLSATDKKLWDTYLWKLTAECVRFVALPENYAQFASQGIMKNNPETALIGDKASMSVGIDLKDAKWLMDKWLEDRINPLIASMHIWLCKNKADYPKYTKKCECEEDGIATEGKTSWVTSIYDDDNYGGCGC
;
A
#
# COMPACT_ATOMS: atom_id res chain seq x y z
N MET A 1 11.05 -8.46 -5.60
CA MET A 1 10.57 -9.81 -5.96
C MET A 1 9.94 -9.71 -7.33
N TYR A 2 10.27 -10.60 -8.28
CA TYR A 2 9.66 -10.58 -9.61
C TYR A 2 8.32 -11.32 -9.57
N GLN A 3 7.24 -10.65 -9.97
CA GLN A 3 5.91 -11.23 -10.01
C GLN A 3 5.16 -10.81 -11.27
N ARG A 4 4.28 -11.71 -11.75
CA ARG A 4 3.38 -11.39 -12.85
C ARG A 4 2.29 -10.44 -12.35
N ASN A 5 2.08 -9.35 -13.08
CA ASN A 5 0.92 -8.49 -12.88
C ASN A 5 -0.30 -9.13 -13.55
N LEU A 6 -1.31 -9.47 -12.75
CA LEU A 6 -2.57 -10.05 -13.22
C LEU A 6 -3.64 -8.99 -13.50
N ILE A 7 -3.35 -7.72 -13.20
CA ILE A 7 -4.24 -6.60 -13.40
C ILE A 7 -4.03 -6.06 -14.82
N SER A 8 -5.13 -5.65 -15.48
CA SER A 8 -5.11 -5.15 -16.87
C SER A 8 -4.30 -3.86 -17.06
N ARG A 9 -4.06 -3.11 -15.98
CA ARG A 9 -3.23 -1.90 -15.94
C ARG A 9 -1.90 -2.16 -15.25
N LYS A 10 -0.90 -1.35 -15.54
CA LYS A 10 0.35 -1.34 -14.76
C LYS A 10 0.04 -0.85 -13.34
N VAL A 11 0.60 -1.52 -12.33
CA VAL A 11 0.38 -1.21 -10.91
C VAL A 11 1.69 -1.05 -10.19
N LEU A 12 1.68 -0.38 -9.04
CA LEU A 12 2.84 -0.19 -8.20
C LEU A 12 3.08 -1.41 -7.30
N ILE A 13 2.05 -2.12 -6.84
CA ILE A 13 2.18 -3.32 -6.00
C ILE A 13 1.29 -4.46 -6.51
N THR A 14 1.74 -5.70 -6.34
CA THR A 14 0.95 -6.91 -6.67
C THR A 14 0.30 -7.52 -5.41
N PRO A 15 -0.77 -8.31 -5.54
CA PRO A 15 -1.44 -8.95 -4.39
C PRO A 15 -0.49 -9.81 -3.54
N GLN A 16 0.35 -10.63 -4.17
CA GLN A 16 1.31 -11.46 -3.44
C GLN A 16 2.38 -10.61 -2.74
N GLU A 17 2.80 -9.47 -3.31
CA GLU A 17 3.70 -8.55 -2.62
C GLU A 17 3.02 -7.98 -1.36
N VAL A 18 1.76 -7.55 -1.44
CA VAL A 18 0.96 -7.12 -0.27
C VAL A 18 0.88 -8.21 0.80
N ILE A 19 0.57 -9.46 0.41
CA ILE A 19 0.47 -10.58 1.35
C ILE A 19 1.82 -10.86 2.02
N SER A 20 2.92 -10.87 1.27
CA SER A 20 4.26 -11.14 1.81
C SER A 20 4.76 -10.04 2.74
N LYS A 21 4.30 -8.80 2.54
CA LYS A 21 4.77 -7.61 3.25
C LYS A 21 3.90 -7.22 4.43
N THR A 22 2.67 -7.73 4.50
CA THR A 22 1.75 -7.48 5.62
C THR A 22 1.74 -8.68 6.56
N SER A 23 1.82 -8.44 7.88
CA SER A 23 1.83 -9.49 8.91
C SER A 23 0.45 -10.14 9.15
N SER A 24 -0.39 -10.22 8.12
CA SER A 24 -1.78 -10.63 8.28
C SER A 24 -1.91 -12.15 8.41
N SER A 25 -2.27 -12.60 9.62
CA SER A 25 -2.78 -13.95 9.90
C SER A 25 -4.17 -14.21 9.30
N ASN A 26 -4.78 -13.18 8.71
CA ASN A 26 -6.13 -13.22 8.16
C ASN A 26 -6.02 -13.36 6.65
N THR A 27 -6.45 -14.51 6.13
CA THR A 27 -6.52 -14.85 4.71
C THR A 27 -7.61 -14.03 4.02
N ILE A 28 -7.33 -12.74 3.76
CA ILE A 28 -8.10 -11.96 2.79
C ILE A 28 -7.86 -12.61 1.43
N ASP A 29 -8.94 -12.97 0.74
CA ASP A 29 -8.88 -13.58 -0.58
C ASP A 29 -8.12 -12.68 -1.57
N ALA A 30 -7.22 -13.29 -2.34
CA ALA A 30 -6.36 -12.59 -3.30
C ALA A 30 -7.17 -11.80 -4.35
N GLY A 31 -8.38 -12.27 -4.68
CA GLY A 31 -9.30 -11.59 -5.59
C GLY A 31 -9.72 -10.20 -5.11
N LYS A 32 -9.88 -10.00 -3.78
CA LYS A 32 -10.25 -8.69 -3.22
C LYS A 32 -9.12 -7.68 -3.31
N TYR A 33 -7.87 -8.14 -3.24
CA TYR A 33 -6.72 -7.27 -3.40
C TYR A 33 -6.59 -6.72 -4.81
N LEU A 34 -6.98 -7.47 -5.85
CA LEU A 34 -6.87 -7.01 -7.25
C LEU A 34 -7.65 -5.70 -7.47
N SER A 35 -8.92 -5.64 -7.06
CA SER A 35 -9.72 -4.42 -7.18
C SER A 35 -9.29 -3.33 -6.19
N ALA A 36 -8.85 -3.72 -4.99
CA ALA A 36 -8.41 -2.77 -3.97
C ALA A 36 -7.12 -2.05 -4.36
N ILE A 37 -6.21 -2.70 -5.10
CA ILE A 37 -4.96 -2.11 -5.58
C ILE A 37 -5.22 -0.89 -6.45
N GLU A 38 -6.10 -1.02 -7.45
CA GLU A 38 -6.39 0.09 -8.36
C GLU A 38 -6.97 1.29 -7.61
N ILE A 39 -7.93 1.04 -6.72
CA ILE A 39 -8.60 2.09 -5.94
C ILE A 39 -7.62 2.75 -4.95
N ALA A 40 -6.80 1.95 -4.25
CA ALA A 40 -5.84 2.47 -3.27
C ALA A 40 -4.75 3.32 -3.92
N GLU A 41 -4.25 2.90 -5.08
CA GLU A 41 -3.27 3.66 -5.83
C GLU A 41 -3.82 5.00 -6.32
N GLU A 42 -5.04 5.02 -6.87
CA GLU A 42 -5.68 6.26 -7.33
C GLU A 42 -6.04 7.21 -6.18
N ARG A 43 -6.60 6.68 -5.08
CA ARG A 43 -7.08 7.52 -3.97
C ARG A 43 -5.97 8.05 -3.08
N PHE A 44 -4.96 7.22 -2.79
CA PHE A 44 -3.93 7.55 -1.81
C PHE A 44 -2.58 7.81 -2.45
N ILE A 45 -2.08 6.86 -3.26
CA ILE A 45 -0.67 6.89 -3.67
C ILE A 45 -0.41 7.97 -4.70
N ARG A 46 -1.19 8.03 -5.79
CA ARG A 46 -1.07 9.06 -6.83
C ARG A 46 -1.17 10.46 -6.22
N TRP A 47 -2.08 10.65 -5.26
CA TRP A 47 -2.20 11.89 -4.50
C TRP A 47 -1.04 12.14 -3.55
N ALA A 48 -0.48 11.13 -2.90
CA ALA A 48 0.61 11.28 -1.94
C ALA A 48 1.91 11.72 -2.61
N ILE A 49 2.25 11.13 -3.76
CA ILE A 49 3.52 11.36 -4.45
C ILE A 49 3.47 12.26 -5.69
N GLY A 50 2.28 12.54 -6.20
CA GLY A 50 2.07 13.27 -7.45
C GLY A 50 2.00 12.34 -8.67
N SER A 51 1.17 12.71 -9.64
CA SER A 51 0.89 11.89 -10.82
C SER A 51 2.14 11.58 -11.64
N ASP A 52 2.97 12.58 -11.94
CA ASP A 52 4.15 12.40 -12.80
C ASP A 52 5.17 11.43 -12.19
N TYR A 53 5.34 11.48 -10.87
CA TYR A 53 6.26 10.58 -10.18
C TYR A 53 5.67 9.18 -10.03
N TYR A 54 4.36 9.07 -9.80
CA TYR A 54 3.66 7.79 -9.81
C TYR A 54 3.77 7.09 -11.16
N ASP A 55 3.51 7.78 -12.28
CA ASP A 55 3.60 7.23 -13.62
C ASP A 55 5.03 6.77 -13.93
N HIS A 56 6.04 7.55 -13.51
CA HIS A 56 7.44 7.16 -13.62
C HIS A 56 7.79 5.87 -12.85
N LEU A 57 7.35 5.74 -11.60
CA LEU A 57 7.61 4.55 -10.79
C LEU A 57 6.94 3.33 -11.40
N ILE A 58 5.72 3.48 -11.91
CA ILE A 58 5.00 2.39 -12.56
C ILE A 58 5.70 1.95 -13.84
N ASP A 59 6.11 2.87 -14.69
CA ASP A 59 6.82 2.52 -15.92
C ASP A 59 8.17 1.85 -15.64
N SER A 60 8.85 2.27 -14.58
CA SER A 60 10.13 1.68 -14.17
C SER A 60 9.95 0.30 -13.55
N LYS A 61 8.89 0.09 -12.75
CA LYS A 61 8.66 -1.18 -12.05
C LYS A 61 8.09 -2.28 -12.95
N ASN A 62 7.31 -1.90 -13.97
CA ASN A 62 6.56 -2.82 -14.83
C ASN A 62 7.22 -3.00 -16.20
N VAL A 63 7.68 -4.21 -16.48
CA VAL A 63 8.32 -4.58 -17.75
C VAL A 63 7.40 -5.48 -18.56
N LEU A 64 7.20 -5.13 -19.84
CA LEU A 64 6.45 -5.96 -20.79
C LEU A 64 7.32 -7.14 -21.24
N VAL A 65 6.76 -8.34 -21.24
CA VAL A 65 7.42 -9.54 -21.73
C VAL A 65 7.40 -9.55 -23.26
N ASP A 66 8.57 -9.62 -23.86
CA ASP A 66 8.79 -9.77 -25.29
C ASP A 66 9.59 -11.05 -25.61
N SER A 67 9.85 -11.32 -26.89
CA SER A 67 10.61 -12.51 -27.29
C SER A 67 12.07 -12.50 -26.86
N ILE A 68 12.63 -11.32 -26.53
CA ILE A 68 14.05 -11.13 -26.20
C ILE A 68 14.26 -11.34 -24.69
N ASN A 69 13.39 -10.76 -23.85
CA ASN A 69 13.52 -10.74 -22.41
C ASN A 69 12.82 -11.91 -21.69
N LYS A 70 11.96 -12.66 -22.39
CA LYS A 70 11.16 -13.75 -21.80
C LYS A 70 12.00 -14.77 -21.02
N ALA A 71 13.12 -15.23 -21.58
CA ALA A 71 13.95 -16.25 -20.92
C ALA A 71 14.57 -15.73 -19.61
N ASP A 72 15.05 -14.48 -19.61
CA ASP A 72 15.64 -13.83 -18.44
C ASP A 72 14.60 -13.57 -17.35
N LEU A 73 13.45 -13.00 -17.72
CA LEU A 73 12.35 -12.72 -16.78
C LEU A 73 11.79 -14.02 -16.17
N GLN A 74 11.64 -15.08 -16.97
CA GLN A 74 11.19 -16.38 -16.45
C GLN A 74 12.17 -16.94 -15.42
N ALA A 75 13.48 -16.86 -15.68
CA ALA A 75 14.49 -17.31 -14.73
C ALA A 75 14.42 -16.53 -13.41
N LYS A 76 14.28 -15.21 -13.47
CA LYS A 76 14.15 -14.31 -12.30
C LYS A 76 12.89 -14.58 -11.46
N ILE A 77 11.76 -14.86 -12.12
CA ILE A 77 10.51 -15.23 -11.47
C ILE A 77 10.66 -16.58 -10.76
N ASN A 78 11.24 -17.57 -11.44
CA ASN A 78 11.44 -18.91 -10.87
C ASN A 78 12.36 -18.87 -9.63
N VAL A 79 13.40 -18.03 -9.64
CA VAL A 79 14.25 -17.79 -8.45
C VAL A 79 13.44 -17.13 -7.33
N SER A 80 12.61 -16.13 -7.66
CA SER A 80 11.78 -15.42 -6.67
C SER A 80 10.81 -16.37 -5.95
N TYR A 81 10.16 -17.29 -6.67
CA TYR A 81 9.25 -18.27 -6.07
C TYR A 81 9.97 -19.30 -5.18
N ARG A 82 11.16 -19.76 -5.59
CA ARG A 82 11.95 -20.70 -4.76
C ARG A 82 12.32 -20.11 -3.40
N LEU A 83 12.57 -18.79 -3.33
CA LEU A 83 12.91 -18.10 -2.09
C LEU A 83 11.68 -17.84 -1.19
N ALA A 84 10.48 -17.78 -1.77
CA ALA A 84 9.25 -17.44 -1.03
C ALA A 84 8.60 -18.63 -0.31
N ALA A 85 9.17 -19.84 -0.38
CA ALA A 85 8.61 -21.10 0.17
C ALA A 85 7.20 -21.47 -0.32
N ASP A 86 6.64 -20.73 -1.28
CA ASP A 86 5.39 -21.05 -1.95
C ASP A 86 5.68 -22.00 -3.13
N SER A 87 5.66 -23.29 -2.81
CA SER A 87 5.93 -24.39 -3.76
C SER A 87 4.76 -24.69 -4.70
N THR A 88 3.68 -23.90 -4.64
CA THR A 88 2.39 -24.30 -5.21
C THR A 88 2.18 -23.95 -6.68
N ASN A 89 3.16 -23.37 -7.38
CA ASN A 89 3.23 -23.43 -8.84
C ASN A 89 4.57 -22.91 -9.41
N PRO A 90 5.59 -23.77 -9.59
CA PRO A 90 6.82 -23.38 -10.27
C PRO A 90 6.68 -23.19 -11.80
N ASP A 91 5.46 -23.26 -12.35
CA ASP A 91 5.20 -23.36 -13.79
C ASP A 91 4.26 -22.27 -14.33
N SER A 92 4.35 -21.04 -13.84
CA SER A 92 3.76 -19.91 -14.57
C SER A 92 4.66 -19.57 -15.76
N GLN A 93 4.53 -20.31 -16.87
CA GLN A 93 5.09 -19.89 -18.15
C GLN A 93 4.56 -18.48 -18.45
N ILE A 94 5.45 -17.50 -18.47
CA ILE A 94 5.09 -16.14 -18.87
C ILE A 94 4.89 -16.13 -20.38
N ASN A 95 3.81 -15.51 -20.82
CA ASN A 95 3.51 -15.33 -22.22
C ASN A 95 4.05 -13.99 -22.71
N ILE A 96 4.36 -13.92 -24.00
CA ILE A 96 4.66 -12.64 -24.63
C ILE A 96 3.43 -11.75 -24.49
N GLY A 97 3.63 -10.51 -24.03
CA GLY A 97 2.55 -9.58 -23.71
C GLY A 97 2.14 -9.55 -22.23
N ASP A 98 2.60 -10.49 -21.39
CA ASP A 98 2.44 -10.35 -19.94
C ASP A 98 3.26 -9.18 -19.40
N VAL A 99 2.84 -8.60 -18.27
CA VAL A 99 3.58 -7.54 -17.57
C VAL A 99 4.16 -8.11 -16.29
N ILE A 100 5.47 -7.94 -16.08
CA ILE A 100 6.17 -8.34 -14.86
C ILE A 100 6.44 -7.11 -14.01
N ASN A 101 6.01 -7.17 -12.76
CA ASN A 101 6.24 -6.16 -11.76
C ASN A 101 7.41 -6.61 -10.86
N ALA A 102 8.43 -5.76 -10.70
CA ALA A 102 9.54 -6.04 -9.80
C ALA A 102 10.16 -4.76 -9.24
N SER A 103 10.31 -4.69 -7.91
CA SER A 103 10.99 -3.56 -7.25
C SER A 103 12.47 -3.47 -7.62
N GLU A 104 13.07 -4.56 -8.10
CA GLU A 104 14.43 -4.61 -8.59
C GLU A 104 14.66 -3.83 -9.90
N ASN A 105 13.60 -3.52 -10.65
CA ASN A 105 13.69 -2.72 -11.88
C ASN A 105 13.76 -1.21 -11.59
N LEU A 106 13.48 -0.79 -10.36
CA LEU A 106 13.56 0.61 -9.96
C LEU A 106 15.02 1.10 -9.94
N SER A 107 15.22 2.38 -10.22
CA SER A 107 16.53 3.03 -10.03
C SER A 107 16.98 2.91 -8.57
N ALA A 108 18.29 3.01 -8.30
CA ALA A 108 18.81 2.90 -6.93
C ALA A 108 18.15 3.92 -5.96
N THR A 109 17.87 5.12 -6.47
CA THR A 109 17.18 6.20 -5.77
C THR A 109 15.73 5.82 -5.47
N ASP A 110 14.96 5.45 -6.49
CA ASP A 110 13.55 5.08 -6.34
C ASP A 110 13.38 3.83 -5.48
N LYS A 111 14.33 2.88 -5.57
CA LYS A 111 14.34 1.68 -4.74
C LYS A 111 14.55 2.01 -3.27
N LYS A 112 15.39 3.00 -2.95
CA LYS A 112 15.57 3.46 -1.56
C LYS A 112 14.26 4.01 -0.98
N LEU A 113 13.54 4.82 -1.75
CA LEU A 113 12.22 5.31 -1.36
C LEU A 113 11.20 4.17 -1.24
N TRP A 114 11.21 3.24 -2.19
CA TRP A 114 10.40 2.02 -2.18
C TRP A 114 10.58 1.28 -0.87
N ASP A 115 11.81 0.81 -0.60
CA ASP A 115 12.19 -0.04 0.53
C ASP A 115 11.99 0.63 1.90
N THR A 116 12.05 1.97 1.96
CA THR A 116 11.92 2.71 3.23
C THR A 116 10.46 3.07 3.57
N TYR A 117 9.68 3.56 2.59
CA TYR A 117 8.36 4.13 2.85
C TYR A 117 7.26 3.57 1.94
N LEU A 118 7.48 3.61 0.62
CA LEU A 118 6.41 3.45 -0.35
C LEU A 118 5.79 2.06 -0.36
N TRP A 119 6.56 0.98 -0.19
CA TRP A 119 5.96 -0.37 -0.17
C TRP A 119 4.98 -0.53 0.99
N LYS A 120 5.33 0.00 2.17
CA LYS A 120 4.55 -0.14 3.40
C LYS A 120 3.29 0.72 3.33
N LEU A 121 3.43 1.95 2.87
CA LEU A 121 2.30 2.84 2.62
C LEU A 121 1.32 2.20 1.62
N THR A 122 1.83 1.73 0.48
CA THR A 122 1.00 1.10 -0.55
C THR A 122 0.29 -0.14 -0.02
N ALA A 123 0.99 -1.02 0.69
CA ALA A 123 0.39 -2.23 1.25
C ALA A 123 -0.70 -1.94 2.30
N GLU A 124 -0.49 -0.96 3.19
CA GLU A 124 -1.50 -0.57 4.18
C GLU A 124 -2.71 0.12 3.52
N CYS A 125 -2.51 0.96 2.50
CA CYS A 125 -3.62 1.56 1.74
C CYS A 125 -4.45 0.50 0.99
N VAL A 126 -3.78 -0.47 0.36
CA VAL A 126 -4.46 -1.59 -0.31
C VAL A 126 -5.25 -2.41 0.70
N ARG A 127 -4.65 -2.69 1.86
CA ARG A 127 -5.34 -3.41 2.94
C ARG A 127 -6.55 -2.64 3.45
N PHE A 128 -6.42 -1.33 3.65
CA PHE A 128 -7.51 -0.46 4.07
C PHE A 128 -8.70 -0.52 3.11
N VAL A 129 -8.45 -0.45 1.80
CA VAL A 129 -9.49 -0.56 0.77
C VAL A 129 -10.03 -2.01 0.63
N ALA A 130 -9.19 -3.02 0.87
CA ALA A 130 -9.58 -4.42 0.80
C ALA A 130 -10.39 -4.89 2.01
N LEU A 131 -10.48 -4.11 3.09
CA LEU A 131 -11.35 -4.41 4.21
C LEU A 131 -12.81 -4.50 3.71
N PRO A 132 -13.58 -5.45 4.23
CA PRO A 132 -14.94 -5.64 3.76
C PRO A 132 -15.79 -4.38 4.05
N GLU A 133 -16.16 -3.65 2.99
CA GLU A 133 -17.24 -2.65 3.01
C GLU A 133 -18.63 -3.30 3.21
N ASN A 134 -18.72 -4.63 3.24
CA ASN A 134 -19.96 -5.41 3.30
C ASN A 134 -20.59 -5.44 4.71
N TYR A 135 -20.98 -4.29 5.25
CA TYR A 135 -21.86 -4.21 6.41
C TYR A 135 -23.34 -4.01 6.02
N ALA A 136 -23.60 -3.48 4.82
CA ALA A 136 -24.95 -3.28 4.30
C ALA A 136 -24.99 -3.44 2.77
N GLN A 137 -25.84 -4.34 2.27
CA GLN A 137 -26.15 -4.46 0.84
C GLN A 137 -27.56 -3.91 0.60
N PHE A 138 -27.70 -3.05 -0.41
CA PHE A 138 -29.00 -2.56 -0.87
C PHE A 138 -29.58 -3.59 -1.84
N ALA A 139 -30.56 -4.35 -1.38
CA ALA A 139 -31.34 -5.25 -2.21
C ALA A 139 -32.69 -4.60 -2.58
N SER A 140 -33.37 -5.13 -3.59
CA SER A 140 -34.72 -4.70 -3.98
C SER A 140 -35.77 -4.89 -2.87
N GLN A 141 -35.42 -5.63 -1.80
CA GLN A 141 -36.24 -5.84 -0.60
C GLN A 141 -35.85 -4.93 0.59
N GLY A 142 -34.87 -4.03 0.43
CA GLY A 142 -34.40 -3.12 1.47
C GLY A 142 -32.90 -3.24 1.78
N ILE A 143 -32.47 -2.57 2.85
CA ILE A 143 -31.08 -2.63 3.33
C ILE A 143 -30.89 -3.92 4.13
N MET A 144 -30.12 -4.86 3.59
CA MET A 144 -29.72 -6.06 4.31
C MET A 144 -28.38 -5.80 4.99
N LYS A 145 -28.35 -5.82 6.33
CA LYS A 145 -27.10 -5.84 7.07
C LYS A 145 -26.44 -7.21 6.86
N ASN A 146 -25.33 -7.26 6.14
CA ASN A 146 -24.54 -8.49 6.05
C ASN A 146 -23.76 -8.61 7.36
N ASN A 147 -24.12 -9.57 8.21
CA ASN A 147 -23.23 -10.00 9.30
C ASN A 147 -22.08 -10.79 8.66
N PRO A 148 -20.82 -10.32 8.68
CA PRO A 148 -19.72 -11.22 8.34
C PRO A 148 -19.60 -12.29 9.43
N GLU A 149 -19.68 -13.56 9.05
CA GLU A 149 -19.53 -14.71 9.95
C GLU A 149 -18.07 -14.94 10.42
N THR A 150 -17.18 -13.95 10.26
CA THR A 150 -15.76 -14.12 10.59
C THR A 150 -15.18 -12.89 11.30
N ALA A 151 -15.15 -13.01 12.63
CA ALA A 151 -14.11 -12.58 13.55
C ALA A 151 -13.18 -11.44 13.09
N LEU A 152 -13.51 -10.21 13.48
CA LEU A 152 -12.53 -9.15 13.58
C LEU A 152 -11.77 -9.31 14.90
N ILE A 153 -10.60 -9.95 14.80
CA ILE A 153 -9.50 -9.91 15.77
C ILE A 153 -9.81 -10.58 17.13
N GLY A 154 -9.41 -11.85 17.24
CA GLY A 154 -8.91 -12.47 18.47
C GLY A 154 -9.85 -12.51 19.68
N ASP A 155 -10.88 -13.36 19.64
CA ASP A 155 -11.09 -14.36 20.69
C ASP A 155 -12.13 -15.38 20.22
N LYS A 156 -11.94 -16.66 20.56
CA LYS A 156 -12.89 -17.74 20.25
C LYS A 156 -14.08 -17.70 21.21
N ALA A 157 -14.78 -16.57 21.31
CA ALA A 157 -16.07 -16.44 21.95
C ALA A 157 -16.58 -15.01 21.79
N SER A 158 -17.40 -14.72 20.78
CA SER A 158 -18.44 -13.71 20.97
C SER A 158 -19.50 -13.81 19.89
N MET A 159 -20.74 -13.74 20.37
CA MET A 159 -21.95 -13.75 19.56
C MET A 159 -21.91 -12.64 18.52
N SER A 160 -22.39 -12.98 17.32
CA SER A 160 -22.56 -12.11 16.17
C SER A 160 -23.44 -10.88 16.49
N VAL A 161 -22.83 -9.84 17.07
CA VAL A 161 -23.38 -8.48 17.06
C VAL A 161 -22.82 -7.81 15.81
N GLY A 162 -23.67 -7.60 14.81
CA GLY A 162 -23.30 -6.82 13.64
C GLY A 162 -22.76 -5.47 14.08
N ILE A 163 -21.52 -5.15 13.70
CA ILE A 163 -20.89 -3.86 13.99
C ILE A 163 -21.74 -2.77 13.34
N ASP A 164 -22.14 -1.76 14.11
CA ASP A 164 -22.89 -0.64 13.56
C ASP A 164 -22.00 0.18 12.61
N LEU A 165 -22.61 0.79 11.59
CA LEU A 165 -21.90 1.60 10.59
C LEU A 165 -21.01 2.69 11.23
N LYS A 166 -21.43 3.25 12.37
CA LYS A 166 -20.67 4.24 13.14
C LYS A 166 -19.36 3.68 13.67
N ASP A 167 -19.35 2.43 14.14
CA ASP A 167 -18.18 1.79 14.74
C ASP A 167 -17.22 1.32 13.64
N ALA A 168 -17.76 0.87 12.50
CA ALA A 168 -16.97 0.57 11.32
C ALA A 168 -16.30 1.84 10.75
N LYS A 169 -17.04 2.95 10.66
CA LYS A 169 -16.49 4.25 10.26
C LYS A 169 -15.41 4.69 11.22
N TRP A 170 -15.66 4.65 12.54
CA TRP A 170 -14.65 5.01 13.53
C TRP A 170 -13.39 4.15 13.43
N LEU A 171 -13.51 2.84 13.18
CA LEU A 171 -12.36 1.95 12.98
C LEU A 171 -11.57 2.33 11.72
N MET A 172 -12.26 2.65 10.62
CA MET A 172 -11.62 3.09 9.37
C MET A 172 -10.93 4.45 9.55
N ASP A 173 -11.60 5.42 10.15
CA ASP A 173 -11.04 6.75 10.43
C ASP A 173 -9.80 6.60 11.32
N LYS A 174 -9.89 5.79 12.39
CA LYS A 174 -8.76 5.50 13.27
C LYS A 174 -7.60 4.82 12.55
N TRP A 175 -7.86 3.87 11.64
CA TRP A 175 -6.79 3.25 10.85
C TRP A 175 -6.08 4.28 9.98
N LEU A 176 -6.85 5.12 9.30
CA LEU A 176 -6.33 6.16 8.43
C LEU A 176 -5.45 7.15 9.22
N GLU A 177 -5.91 7.59 10.39
CA GLU A 177 -5.17 8.48 11.29
C GLU A 177 -3.93 7.82 11.92
N ASP A 178 -4.05 6.60 12.46
CA ASP A 178 -2.96 5.97 13.22
C ASP A 178 -1.89 5.32 12.33
N ARG A 179 -2.23 4.94 11.09
CA ARG A 179 -1.33 4.15 10.23
C ARG A 179 -1.01 4.82 8.90
N ILE A 180 -2.00 5.30 8.15
CA ILE A 180 -1.78 5.78 6.77
C ILE A 180 -1.20 7.20 6.77
N ASN A 181 -1.86 8.13 7.47
CA ASN A 181 -1.43 9.52 7.57
C ASN A 181 0.01 9.71 8.05
N PRO A 182 0.47 9.07 9.14
CA PRO A 182 1.86 9.21 9.59
C PRO A 182 2.87 8.65 8.58
N LEU A 183 2.51 7.61 7.82
CA LEU A 183 3.36 7.10 6.75
C LEU A 183 3.46 8.09 5.58
N ILE A 184 2.36 8.75 5.20
CA ILE A 184 2.36 9.80 4.17
C ILE A 184 3.20 10.99 4.62
N ALA A 185 3.01 11.46 5.86
CA ALA A 185 3.73 12.60 6.41
C ALA A 185 5.24 12.34 6.50
N SER A 186 5.63 11.19 7.05
CA SER A 186 7.06 10.81 7.15
C SER A 186 7.72 10.68 5.77
N MET A 187 7.02 10.10 4.79
CA MET A 187 7.48 10.04 3.41
C MET A 187 7.64 11.43 2.79
N HIS A 188 6.67 12.33 2.99
CA HIS A 188 6.72 13.71 2.48
C HIS A 188 7.92 14.46 3.04
N ILE A 189 8.12 14.43 4.36
CA ILE A 189 9.27 15.07 5.03
C ILE A 189 10.59 14.53 4.47
N TRP A 190 10.68 13.22 4.27
CA TRP A 190 11.88 12.60 3.72
C TRP A 190 12.15 13.00 2.26
N LEU A 191 11.12 13.01 1.42
CA LEU A 191 11.22 13.44 0.03
C LEU A 191 11.64 14.91 -0.09
N CYS A 192 11.13 15.75 0.81
CA CYS A 192 11.50 17.16 0.84
C CYS A 192 12.96 17.37 1.24
N LYS A 193 13.48 16.58 2.20
CA LYS A 193 14.93 16.61 2.55
C LYS A 193 15.83 16.17 1.40
N ASN A 194 15.35 15.27 0.53
CA ASN A 194 16.12 14.72 -0.59
C ASN A 194 15.63 15.24 -1.95
N LYS A 195 15.00 16.42 -2.00
CA LYS A 195 14.30 16.91 -3.20
C LYS A 195 15.17 16.94 -4.46
N ALA A 196 16.48 17.18 -4.31
CA ALA A 196 17.43 17.15 -5.42
C ALA A 196 17.45 15.83 -6.18
N ASP A 197 17.23 14.71 -5.48
CA ASP A 197 17.24 13.36 -6.04
C ASP A 197 15.88 12.98 -6.69
N TYR A 198 14.81 13.74 -6.40
CA TYR A 198 13.44 13.46 -6.83
C TYR A 198 12.81 14.63 -7.60
N PRO A 199 13.31 14.95 -8.82
CA PRO A 199 12.85 16.12 -9.57
C PRO A 199 11.39 16.03 -10.03
N LYS A 200 10.84 14.82 -10.16
CA LYS A 200 9.45 14.57 -10.57
C LYS A 200 8.45 14.73 -9.43
N TYR A 201 8.92 14.92 -8.20
CA TYR A 201 8.07 15.16 -7.05
C TYR A 201 7.54 16.60 -7.06
N THR A 202 6.26 16.76 -7.40
CA THR A 202 5.65 18.09 -7.66
C THR A 202 5.00 18.73 -6.44
N LYS A 203 4.86 18.01 -5.33
CA LYS A 203 4.28 18.60 -4.12
C LYS A 203 5.20 19.67 -3.55
N LYS A 204 4.57 20.74 -3.07
CA LYS A 204 5.27 21.79 -2.34
C LYS A 204 5.82 21.20 -1.06
N CYS A 205 7.09 21.47 -0.80
CA CYS A 205 7.70 21.23 0.49
C CYS A 205 7.40 22.47 1.32
N GLU A 206 6.26 22.45 1.98
CA GLU A 206 5.92 23.47 2.96
C GLU A 206 6.62 23.05 4.25
N CYS A 207 7.74 23.69 4.55
CA CYS A 207 8.25 23.70 5.90
C CYS A 207 7.28 24.57 6.70
N GLU A 208 6.19 23.98 7.19
CA GLU A 208 5.37 24.66 8.19
C GLU A 208 6.28 24.96 9.39
N GLU A 209 6.33 26.23 9.80
CA GLU A 209 7.08 26.73 10.97
C GLU A 209 6.69 26.01 12.27
N ASP A 210 5.60 25.25 12.25
CA ASP A 210 5.24 24.29 13.27
C ASP A 210 5.46 22.89 12.70
N GLY A 211 6.45 22.16 13.23
CA GLY A 211 6.75 20.76 12.90
C GLY A 211 5.64 19.76 13.30
N ILE A 212 4.38 20.19 13.29
CA ILE A 212 3.20 19.38 13.49
C ILE A 212 2.65 19.10 12.09
N ALA A 213 2.97 17.93 11.56
CA ALA A 213 2.34 17.42 10.36
C ALA A 213 0.82 17.56 10.47
N THR A 214 0.22 18.43 9.65
CA THR A 214 -1.21 18.51 9.31
C THR A 214 -2.10 17.67 10.23
N GLU A 215 -2.50 18.26 11.36
CA GLU A 215 -3.60 17.87 12.24
C GLU A 215 -4.05 16.40 12.21
N GLY A 216 -3.20 15.52 12.75
CA GLY A 216 -3.65 14.30 13.44
C GLY A 216 -3.57 14.55 14.94
N LYS A 217 -4.71 14.69 15.62
CA LYS A 217 -4.83 15.01 17.05
C LYS A 217 -4.37 13.86 17.98
N THR A 218 -3.11 13.46 17.90
CA THR A 218 -2.48 12.56 18.88
C THR A 218 -1.43 13.26 19.75
N SER A 219 -1.07 14.50 19.44
CA SER A 219 -0.12 15.32 20.21
C SER A 219 -0.56 15.66 21.65
N TRP A 220 -1.77 15.30 22.08
CA TRP A 220 -2.23 15.50 23.47
C TRP A 220 -2.17 14.22 24.33
N VAL A 221 -1.96 13.03 23.74
CA VAL A 221 -2.06 11.75 24.48
C VAL A 221 -0.74 11.31 25.09
N THR A 222 0.40 11.86 24.66
CA THR A 222 1.72 11.49 25.21
C THR A 222 2.60 12.68 25.59
N SER A 223 2.00 13.81 25.99
CA SER A 223 2.67 14.98 26.59
C SER A 223 3.31 14.62 27.95
N ILE A 224 4.25 13.68 27.96
CA ILE A 224 5.01 13.23 29.12
C ILE A 224 6.49 13.64 28.99
N TYR A 225 6.92 14.13 27.82
CA TYR A 225 8.21 14.80 27.64
C TYR A 225 8.08 15.94 26.62
N ASP A 226 7.31 16.97 26.97
CA ASP A 226 7.62 18.32 26.47
C ASP A 226 8.81 18.81 27.30
N ASP A 227 10.00 18.64 26.76
CA ASP A 227 11.19 19.40 27.16
C ASP A 227 11.87 19.91 25.88
N ASP A 228 11.54 21.16 25.56
CA ASP A 228 12.40 22.19 24.97
C ASP A 228 13.75 21.72 24.39
N ASN A 229 13.79 21.46 23.08
CA ASN A 229 14.89 21.82 22.16
C ASN A 229 14.63 21.24 20.76
N TYR A 230 13.82 21.92 19.93
CA TYR A 230 13.81 21.65 18.50
C TYR A 230 14.60 22.73 17.78
N GLY A 231 15.90 22.44 17.63
CA GLY A 231 16.80 23.18 16.77
C GLY A 231 16.24 23.28 15.35
N GLY A 232 16.33 24.49 14.80
CA GLY A 232 15.77 24.84 13.50
C GLY A 232 16.16 23.88 12.38
N CYS A 233 15.20 23.60 11.51
CA CYS A 233 15.49 22.98 10.22
C CYS A 233 16.32 23.96 9.39
N GLY A 234 17.62 23.68 9.25
CA GLY A 234 18.45 24.26 8.21
C GLY A 234 17.96 23.77 6.85
N CYS A 235 17.24 24.65 6.15
CA CYS A 235 17.13 24.62 4.70
C CYS A 235 18.37 25.30 4.10
#